data_AF-M2XLX5-F1
#
_entry.id   AF-M2XLX5-F1
#
_cell.length_a   1.000
_cell.length_b   1.000
_cell.length_c   1.000
_cell.angle_alpha   90.00
_cell.angle_beta   90.00
_cell.angle_gamma   90.00
#
_symmetry.space_group_name_H-M   'P 1'
#
loop_
_entity.id
_entity.type
_entity.pdbx_description
1 polymer ?
#
loop_
_entity_poly.entity_id
_entity_poly.type
_entity_poly.pdbx_seq_one_letter_code
_entity_poly.pdbx_strand_id
1 'polypeptide(L)'
;ANGSALWLNKDTATYTPNIPQIPVTTNRTTSTIFSFDSPGDTLSLYTTVPGGQQVYVAADGQLQFTQAHTAYTGNGSLVEGFGIAQGHLLFENTGFLAVATNETSNVPDNKGTAYKIYAASRTNLTGEGFAFRAIEADNTTIPAWQYE
;
A
#
# COMPACT_ATOMS: atom_id res chain seq x y z
N ALA A 1 -1.70 -4.14 3.17
CA ALA A 1 -2.76 -3.43 2.43
C ALA A 1 -4.09 -4.00 2.88
N ASN A 2 -4.95 -3.16 3.46
CA ASN A 2 -6.24 -3.59 4.02
C ASN A 2 -7.23 -2.41 4.02
N GLY A 3 -8.43 -2.57 3.50
CA GLY A 3 -9.46 -1.53 3.46
C GLY A 3 -9.01 -0.27 2.73
N SER A 4 -8.42 -0.41 1.54
CA SER A 4 -7.88 0.70 0.72
C SER A 4 -6.77 1.54 1.40
N ALA A 5 -6.16 1.03 2.46
CA ALA A 5 -5.08 1.70 3.20
C ALA A 5 -3.86 0.80 3.43
N LEU A 6 -2.70 1.42 3.59
CA LEU A 6 -1.49 0.72 4.03
C LEU A 6 -1.33 0.81 5.54
N TRP A 7 -0.95 -0.32 6.14
CA TRP A 7 -0.93 -0.53 7.57
C TRP A 7 0.34 -1.25 7.99
N LEU A 8 0.78 -0.98 9.21
CA LEU A 8 1.62 -1.90 9.98
C LEU A 8 0.74 -2.68 10.96
N ASN A 9 1.10 -3.93 11.22
CA ASN A 9 0.40 -4.82 12.15
C ASN A 9 -1.07 -5.12 11.79
N LYS A 10 -1.44 -5.03 10.50
CA LYS A 10 -2.74 -5.50 9.98
C LYS A 10 -2.48 -6.48 8.84
N ASP A 11 -3.16 -7.62 8.84
CA ASP A 11 -3.02 -8.61 7.77
C ASP A 11 -3.42 -8.01 6.43
N THR A 12 -2.74 -8.49 5.39
CA THR A 12 -3.10 -8.12 4.02
C THR A 12 -4.42 -8.78 3.67
N ALA A 13 -5.35 -8.01 3.12
CA ALA A 13 -6.58 -8.53 2.54
C ALA A 13 -6.47 -8.54 1.02
N THR A 14 -6.84 -9.67 0.41
CA THR A 14 -6.89 -9.83 -1.05
C THR A 14 -8.14 -10.58 -1.45
N TYR A 15 -8.63 -10.31 -2.64
CA TYR A 15 -9.71 -11.03 -3.27
C TYR A 15 -9.26 -11.62 -4.61
N THR A 16 -9.65 -12.86 -4.86
CA THR A 16 -9.49 -13.53 -6.15
C THR A 16 -10.87 -14.03 -6.60
N PRO A 17 -11.38 -13.61 -7.77
CA PRO A 17 -12.65 -14.09 -8.29
C PRO A 17 -12.63 -15.61 -8.49
N ASN A 18 -13.73 -16.27 -8.12
CA ASN A 18 -13.89 -17.70 -8.34
C ASN A 18 -14.41 -17.98 -9.76
N ILE A 19 -13.55 -17.82 -10.76
CA ILE A 19 -13.82 -18.20 -12.15
C ILE A 19 -12.69 -19.08 -12.72
N PRO A 20 -12.99 -20.06 -13.61
CA PRO A 20 -12.02 -21.05 -14.06
C PRO A 20 -10.74 -20.50 -14.69
N GLN A 21 -10.77 -19.28 -15.23
CA GLN A 21 -9.66 -18.64 -15.93
C GLN A 21 -8.69 -17.92 -15.00
N ILE A 22 -9.01 -17.75 -13.70
CA ILE A 22 -8.17 -17.05 -12.73
C ILE A 22 -7.63 -18.04 -11.70
N PRO A 23 -6.30 -18.25 -11.62
CA PRO A 23 -5.70 -19.12 -10.62
C PRO A 23 -5.92 -18.60 -9.18
N VAL A 24 -6.26 -19.51 -8.26
CA VAL A 24 -6.46 -19.19 -6.82
C VAL A 24 -5.15 -18.77 -6.11
N THR A 25 -3.99 -18.94 -6.77
CA THR A 25 -2.65 -18.64 -6.25
C THR A 25 -2.37 -17.14 -6.05
N THR A 26 -3.33 -16.28 -6.38
CA THR A 26 -3.23 -14.82 -6.27
C THR A 26 -3.71 -14.26 -4.92
N ASN A 27 -4.10 -15.13 -3.97
CA ASN A 27 -4.45 -14.69 -2.61
C ASN A 27 -3.19 -14.48 -1.76
N ARG A 28 -2.97 -13.25 -1.26
CA ARG A 28 -1.84 -12.89 -0.40
C ARG A 28 -2.36 -12.42 0.96
N THR A 29 -2.01 -13.12 2.04
CA THR A 29 -2.47 -12.78 3.38
C THR A 29 -1.43 -12.05 4.22
N THR A 30 -0.14 -12.26 3.95
CA THR A 30 0.95 -11.78 4.81
C THR A 30 1.91 -10.78 4.17
N SER A 31 1.69 -10.41 2.91
CA SER A 31 2.61 -9.52 2.18
C SER A 31 1.89 -8.62 1.17
N THR A 32 2.34 -7.35 1.12
CA THR A 32 1.97 -6.36 0.11
C THR A 32 3.19 -6.14 -0.79
N ILE A 33 2.99 -6.17 -2.11
CA ILE A 33 4.05 -5.99 -3.10
C ILE A 33 3.69 -4.78 -3.95
N PHE A 34 4.69 -3.98 -4.27
CA PHE A 34 4.53 -2.75 -5.02
C PHE A 34 5.19 -2.84 -6.39
N SER A 35 4.61 -2.16 -7.36
CA SER A 35 5.23 -1.78 -8.61
C SER A 35 5.61 -0.31 -8.54
N PHE A 36 6.86 0.02 -8.80
CA PHE A 36 7.34 1.41 -8.84
C PHE A 36 7.65 1.80 -10.29
N ASP A 37 7.06 2.90 -10.75
CA ASP A 37 7.31 3.47 -12.06
C ASP A 37 8.20 4.71 -11.91
N SER A 38 9.51 4.50 -12.07
CA SER A 38 10.50 5.56 -11.84
C SER A 38 10.38 6.78 -12.75
N PRO A 39 10.02 6.67 -14.04
CA PRO A 39 9.77 7.84 -14.88
C PRO A 39 8.56 8.68 -14.46
N GLY A 40 7.53 8.06 -13.86
CA GLY A 40 6.30 8.73 -13.46
C GLY A 40 6.24 9.14 -11.99
N ASP A 41 7.24 8.79 -11.19
CA ASP A 41 7.23 8.95 -9.72
C ASP A 41 5.95 8.39 -9.08
N THR A 42 5.42 7.29 -9.64
CA THR A 42 4.19 6.65 -9.17
C THR A 42 4.46 5.28 -8.55
N LEU A 43 3.58 4.90 -7.62
CA LEU A 43 3.62 3.60 -6.95
C LEU A 43 2.26 2.90 -7.10
N SER A 44 2.26 1.62 -7.44
CA SER A 44 1.05 0.81 -7.55
C SER A 44 1.20 -0.47 -6.74
N LEU A 45 0.09 -1.12 -6.41
CA LEU A 45 0.11 -2.48 -5.90
C LEU A 45 0.38 -3.45 -7.06
N TYR A 46 1.17 -4.50 -6.81
CA TYR A 46 1.47 -5.51 -7.82
C TYR A 46 0.29 -6.47 -7.97
N THR A 47 -0.61 -6.12 -8.90
CA THR A 47 -1.89 -6.80 -9.11
C THR A 47 -2.12 -7.21 -10.57
N THR A 48 -3.06 -8.13 -10.79
CA THR A 48 -3.49 -8.56 -12.13
C THR A 48 -4.85 -8.00 -12.55
N VAL A 49 -5.59 -7.40 -11.61
CA VAL A 49 -6.89 -6.81 -11.91
C VAL A 49 -6.78 -5.69 -12.96
N PRO A 50 -7.63 -5.69 -14.01
CA PRO A 50 -7.64 -4.62 -15.00
C PRO A 50 -7.84 -3.23 -14.37
N GLY A 51 -6.98 -2.30 -14.76
CA GLY A 51 -6.91 -0.95 -14.18
C GLY A 51 -5.93 -0.83 -12.99
N GLY A 52 -5.41 -1.96 -12.50
CA GLY A 52 -4.47 -1.99 -11.39
C GLY A 52 -5.05 -1.42 -10.09
N GLN A 53 -4.17 -1.13 -9.14
CA GLN A 53 -4.50 -0.39 -7.93
C GLN A 53 -3.37 0.59 -7.63
N GLN A 54 -3.66 1.87 -7.85
CA GLN A 54 -2.71 2.96 -7.71
C GLN A 54 -2.55 3.31 -6.23
N VAL A 55 -1.33 3.37 -5.73
CA VAL A 55 -1.04 3.94 -4.40
C VAL A 55 -1.03 5.46 -4.51
N TYR A 56 -1.60 6.13 -3.51
CA TYR A 56 -1.69 7.58 -3.46
C TYR A 56 -1.58 8.07 -2.02
N VAL A 57 -1.20 9.33 -1.86
CA VAL A 57 -1.26 10.06 -0.60
C VAL A 57 -2.56 10.87 -0.61
N ALA A 58 -3.46 10.56 0.32
CA ALA A 58 -4.72 11.27 0.49
C ALA A 58 -4.47 12.72 0.96
N ALA A 59 -5.50 13.58 0.86
CA ALA A 59 -5.38 15.00 1.23
C ALA A 59 -4.94 15.25 2.68
N ASP A 60 -5.15 14.29 3.59
CA ASP A 60 -4.71 14.33 4.99
C ASP A 60 -3.31 13.71 5.22
N GLY A 61 -2.65 13.29 4.14
CA GLY A 61 -1.36 12.62 4.15
C GLY A 61 -1.44 11.09 4.28
N GLN A 62 -2.63 10.49 4.44
CA GLN A 62 -2.74 9.04 4.61
C GLN A 62 -2.31 8.30 3.34
N LEU A 63 -1.47 7.27 3.47
CA LEU A 63 -1.08 6.41 2.38
C LEU A 63 -2.18 5.36 2.10
N GLN A 64 -2.78 5.47 0.93
CA GLN A 64 -3.93 4.70 0.49
C GLN A 64 -3.70 4.09 -0.89
N PHE A 65 -4.62 3.23 -1.33
CA PHE A 65 -4.61 2.70 -2.68
C PHE A 65 -6.02 2.66 -3.25
N THR A 66 -6.15 2.77 -4.57
CA THR A 66 -7.46 2.77 -5.21
C THR A 66 -8.13 1.41 -5.08
N GLN A 67 -9.45 1.43 -4.94
CA GLN A 67 -10.24 0.22 -5.12
C GLN A 67 -9.98 -0.36 -6.53
N ALA A 68 -10.09 -1.67 -6.67
CA ALA A 68 -10.00 -2.32 -7.97
C ALA A 68 -10.95 -1.68 -9.00
N HIS A 69 -10.49 -1.58 -10.26
CA HIS A 69 -11.25 -1.01 -11.39
C HIS A 69 -11.60 0.49 -11.26
N THR A 70 -11.03 1.22 -10.30
CA THR A 70 -11.22 2.66 -10.18
C THR A 70 -9.89 3.41 -10.11
N ALA A 71 -9.89 4.60 -10.72
CA ALA A 71 -8.81 5.57 -10.61
C ALA A 71 -9.15 6.72 -9.64
N TYR A 72 -10.30 6.65 -8.95
CA TYR A 72 -10.73 7.70 -8.03
C TYR A 72 -9.93 7.65 -6.73
N THR A 73 -9.22 8.72 -6.44
CA THR A 73 -8.39 8.88 -5.23
C THR A 73 -8.98 9.88 -4.23
N GLY A 74 -10.10 10.53 -4.55
CA GLY A 74 -10.60 11.67 -3.80
C GLY A 74 -9.92 13.00 -4.18
N ASN A 75 -10.56 14.10 -3.79
CA ASN A 75 -10.07 15.45 -4.06
C ASN A 75 -8.86 15.79 -3.19
N GLY A 76 -7.84 16.41 -3.78
CA GLY A 76 -6.61 16.82 -3.08
C GLY A 76 -5.61 15.70 -2.84
N SER A 77 -5.87 14.49 -3.32
CA SER A 77 -4.94 13.36 -3.28
C SER A 77 -3.85 13.48 -4.35
N LEU A 78 -2.70 12.88 -4.09
CA LEU A 78 -1.54 12.88 -4.98
C LEU A 78 -1.12 11.45 -5.32
N VAL A 79 -0.99 11.16 -6.61
CA VAL A 79 -0.54 9.85 -7.14
C VAL A 79 0.95 9.84 -7.51
N GLU A 80 1.54 11.03 -7.68
CA GLU A 80 2.95 11.26 -8.01
C GLU A 80 3.73 11.76 -6.78
N GLY A 81 5.06 11.71 -6.89
CA GLY A 81 5.98 12.15 -5.85
C GLY A 81 6.61 11.00 -5.07
N PHE A 82 6.32 9.75 -5.44
CA PHE A 82 7.02 8.59 -4.90
C PHE A 82 8.43 8.50 -5.48
N GLY A 83 9.39 8.13 -4.65
CA GLY A 83 10.77 7.92 -5.07
C GLY A 83 11.44 6.82 -4.26
N ILE A 84 12.53 6.26 -4.80
CA ILE A 84 13.40 5.36 -4.07
C ILE A 84 14.78 5.98 -3.97
N ALA A 85 15.28 6.19 -2.75
CA ALA A 85 16.64 6.65 -2.51
C ALA A 85 17.26 5.85 -1.38
N GLN A 86 18.54 5.47 -1.54
CA GLN A 86 19.29 4.69 -0.54
C GLN A 86 18.59 3.39 -0.11
N GLY A 87 17.82 2.76 -1.01
CA GLY A 87 17.07 1.54 -0.71
C GLY A 87 15.81 1.75 0.14
N HIS A 88 15.31 2.98 0.22
CA HIS A 88 14.08 3.32 0.94
C HIS A 88 13.06 3.98 0.01
N LEU A 89 11.78 3.62 0.18
CA LEU A 89 10.67 4.36 -0.43
C LEU A 89 10.52 5.70 0.28
N LEU A 90 10.28 6.74 -0.50
CA LEU A 90 10.04 8.11 -0.07
C LEU A 90 8.79 8.65 -0.76
N PHE A 91 8.22 9.70 -0.17
CA PHE A 91 7.24 10.57 -0.80
C PHE A 91 7.73 12.02 -0.68
N GLU A 92 7.85 12.71 -1.82
CA GLU A 92 8.41 14.07 -1.90
C GLU A 92 9.76 14.20 -1.19
N ASN A 93 10.63 13.22 -1.44
CA ASN A 93 11.96 13.10 -0.81
C ASN A 93 11.93 13.02 0.73
N THR A 94 10.79 12.67 1.32
CA THR A 94 10.57 12.55 2.77
C THR A 94 10.09 11.13 3.13
N GLY A 95 10.36 10.70 4.36
CA GLY A 95 9.90 9.40 4.88
C GLY A 95 8.42 9.38 5.27
N PHE A 96 8.05 8.36 6.04
CA PHE A 96 6.67 8.12 6.46
C PHE A 96 6.54 8.09 7.98
N LEU A 97 5.33 8.35 8.47
CA LEU A 97 4.93 8.21 9.86
C LEU A 97 3.99 7.02 10.03
N ALA A 98 4.22 6.23 11.07
CA ALA A 98 3.30 5.22 11.56
C ALA A 98 2.49 5.82 12.73
N VAL A 99 1.21 6.06 12.49
CA VAL A 99 0.29 6.65 13.48
C VAL A 99 -0.54 5.53 14.11
N ALA A 100 -0.45 5.39 15.43
CA ALA A 100 -1.18 4.38 16.20
C ALA A 100 -2.69 4.55 16.04
N THR A 101 -3.41 3.43 15.99
CA THR A 101 -4.88 3.41 15.86
C THR A 101 -5.52 2.53 16.92
N ASN A 102 -6.82 2.68 17.14
CA ASN A 102 -7.63 1.77 17.95
C ASN A 102 -8.27 0.65 17.11
N GLU A 103 -7.77 0.41 15.89
CA GLU A 103 -8.25 -0.65 15.02
C GLU A 103 -7.91 -2.02 15.61
N THR A 104 -8.89 -2.92 15.62
CA THR A 104 -8.75 -4.29 16.13
C THR A 104 -9.13 -5.33 15.08
N SER A 105 -9.75 -4.93 13.97
CA SER A 105 -10.07 -5.84 12.87
C SER A 105 -8.81 -6.28 12.12
N ASN A 106 -8.75 -7.55 11.72
CA ASN A 106 -7.66 -8.12 10.92
C ASN A 106 -6.25 -7.82 11.47
N VAL A 107 -6.12 -7.65 12.80
CA VAL A 107 -4.84 -7.54 13.49
C VAL A 107 -4.40 -8.96 13.84
N PRO A 108 -3.20 -9.41 13.41
CA PRO A 108 -2.73 -10.76 13.73
C PRO A 108 -2.49 -10.94 15.22
N ASP A 109 -2.62 -12.17 15.71
CA ASP A 109 -2.33 -12.52 17.10
C ASP A 109 -0.95 -12.00 17.53
N ASN A 110 -0.89 -11.45 18.74
CA ASN A 110 0.33 -10.91 19.36
C ASN A 110 0.98 -9.69 18.66
N LYS A 111 0.33 -9.03 17.70
CA LYS A 111 0.87 -7.82 17.06
C LYS A 111 0.56 -6.52 17.81
N GLY A 112 -0.43 -6.50 18.69
CA GLY A 112 -0.81 -5.33 19.48
C GLY A 112 -1.49 -4.25 18.61
N THR A 113 -1.00 -3.02 18.68
CA THR A 113 -1.60 -1.86 17.98
C THR A 113 -1.36 -1.93 16.46
N ALA A 114 -2.40 -1.65 15.68
CA ALA A 114 -2.29 -1.39 14.25
C ALA A 114 -1.96 0.08 13.99
N TYR A 115 -1.15 0.34 12.97
CA TYR A 115 -0.71 1.68 12.60
C TYR A 115 -1.13 2.01 11.17
N LYS A 116 -1.71 3.18 10.97
CA LYS A 116 -1.89 3.76 9.64
C LYS A 116 -0.61 4.48 9.22
N ILE A 117 -0.35 4.44 7.93
CA ILE A 117 0.85 5.04 7.34
C ILE A 117 0.49 6.39 6.73
N TYR A 118 1.29 7.40 7.02
CA TYR A 118 1.13 8.75 6.49
C TYR A 118 2.44 9.24 5.86
N ALA A 119 2.36 10.00 4.76
CA ALA A 119 3.49 10.72 4.22
C ALA A 119 3.87 11.86 5.17
N ALA A 120 5.11 11.85 5.67
CA ALA A 120 5.54 12.82 6.68
C ALA A 120 5.58 14.26 6.14
N SER A 121 5.71 14.45 4.82
CA SER A 121 5.63 15.77 4.17
C SER A 121 4.21 16.34 4.10
N ARG A 122 3.17 15.52 4.34
CA ARG A 122 1.76 15.87 4.06
C ARG A 122 0.83 15.73 5.26
N THR A 123 1.35 15.47 6.46
CA THR A 123 0.54 15.35 7.67
C THR A 123 1.11 16.15 8.84
N ASN A 124 0.23 16.58 9.75
CA ASN A 124 0.61 17.20 11.02
C ASN A 124 0.38 16.26 12.22
N LEU A 125 0.06 14.99 11.96
CA LEU A 125 -0.16 13.99 13.00
C LEU A 125 1.15 13.58 13.66
N THR A 126 1.09 13.28 14.96
CA THR A 126 2.21 12.68 15.69
C THR A 126 2.20 11.17 15.48
N GLY A 127 3.35 10.62 15.08
CA GLY A 127 3.56 9.19 14.92
C GLY A 127 5.04 8.85 14.97
N GLU A 128 5.34 7.56 14.88
CA GLU A 128 6.71 7.08 14.84
C GLU A 128 7.26 7.15 13.42
N GLY A 129 8.47 7.69 13.25
CA GLY A 129 9.15 7.68 11.96
C GLY A 129 9.50 6.25 11.54
N PHE A 130 9.18 5.88 10.30
CA PHE A 130 9.62 4.60 9.73
C PHE A 130 9.93 4.74 8.24
N ALA A 131 10.62 3.73 7.70
CA ALA A 131 10.93 3.65 6.29
C ALA A 131 10.52 2.28 5.74
N PHE A 132 9.91 2.26 4.55
CA PHE A 132 9.85 1.03 3.77
C PHE A 132 11.23 0.76 3.21
N ARG A 133 11.77 -0.42 3.50
CA ARG A 133 12.95 -0.91 2.79
C ARG A 133 12.51 -1.42 1.42
N ALA A 134 13.03 -0.80 0.37
CA ALA A 134 12.82 -1.24 -1.00
C ALA A 134 13.76 -2.42 -1.29
N ILE A 135 13.18 -3.55 -1.66
CA ILE A 135 13.89 -4.75 -2.12
C ILE A 135 13.18 -5.19 -3.39
N GLU A 136 13.95 -5.43 -4.45
CA GLU A 136 13.40 -5.97 -5.68
C GLU A 136 12.77 -7.34 -5.42
N ALA A 137 11.56 -7.53 -5.94
CA ALA A 137 10.89 -8.81 -5.90
C ALA A 137 11.62 -9.81 -6.81
N ASP A 138 11.63 -11.09 -6.43
CA ASP A 138 12.18 -12.12 -7.30
C ASP A 138 11.30 -12.32 -8.55
N ASN A 139 11.87 -12.94 -9.58
CA ASN A 139 11.16 -13.24 -10.83
C ASN A 139 10.07 -14.33 -10.68
N THR A 140 9.92 -14.92 -9.50
CA THR A 140 8.88 -15.91 -9.18
C THR A 140 7.70 -15.31 -8.42
N THR A 141 7.76 -14.00 -8.13
CA THR A 141 6.76 -13.30 -7.35
C THR A 141 5.45 -13.24 -8.11
N ILE A 142 4.42 -13.87 -7.54
CA ILE A 142 3.07 -13.88 -8.11
C ILE A 142 2.30 -12.64 -7.61
N PRO A 143 1.75 -11.82 -8.52
CA PRO A 143 0.90 -10.69 -8.15
C PRO A 143 -0.38 -11.15 -7.45
N ALA A 144 -0.94 -10.29 -6.61
CA ALA A 144 -2.31 -10.53 -6.12
C ALA A 144 -3.32 -10.34 -7.27
N TRP A 145 -4.55 -10.83 -7.11
CA TRP A 145 -5.60 -10.47 -8.06
C TRP A 145 -5.98 -9.02 -7.80
N GLN A 146 -6.50 -8.76 -6.60
CA GLN A 146 -6.63 -7.43 -6.04
C GLN A 146 -6.37 -7.47 -4.53
N TYR A 147 -5.96 -6.33 -3.99
CA TYR A 147 -5.97 -6.04 -2.56
C TYR A 147 -7.29 -5.38 -2.18
N GLU A 148 -7.76 -5.65 -0.97
CA GLU A 148 -9.00 -5.07 -0.41
C GLU A 148 -8.69 -4.11 0.73
#